data_AF-A0A957L729-F1
#
_entry.id   AF-A0A957L729-F1
#
_cell.length_a   1.000
_cell.length_b   1.000
_cell.length_c   1.000
_cell.angle_alpha   90.00
_cell.angle_beta   90.00
_cell.angle_gamma   90.00
#
_symmetry.space_group_name_H-M   'P 1'
#
loop_
_entity.id
_entity.type
_entity.pdbx_description
1 polymer ?
#
loop_
_entity_poly.entity_id
_entity_poly.type
_entity_poly.pdbx_seq_one_letter_code
_entity_poly.pdbx_strand_id
1 'polypeptide(L)'
;MSASPDNYRASYDRVAADYARQFHHEMARKPFDRLMLDWLVARIAGGGTICDMGCGPGQIARYLHDQGAVVGGIDFSGAMVQEAQRLHPAIPFQQGD
;
A
#
# COMPACT_ATOMS: atom_id res chain seq x y z
N MET A 1 25.79 -0.92 -15.63
CA MET A 1 25.61 -0.85 -14.16
C MET A 1 24.41 -1.72 -13.81
N SER A 2 24.63 -2.93 -13.29
CA SER A 2 23.51 -3.80 -12.90
C SER A 2 22.86 -3.22 -11.65
N ALA A 3 21.54 -3.02 -11.72
CA ALA A 3 20.77 -2.61 -10.56
C ALA A 3 20.70 -3.80 -9.60
N SER A 4 21.47 -3.75 -8.51
CA SER A 4 21.34 -4.70 -7.41
C SER A 4 20.08 -4.38 -6.60
N PRO A 5 19.34 -5.37 -6.06
CA PRO A 5 18.15 -5.16 -5.22
C PRO A 5 18.36 -4.15 -4.09
N ASP A 6 19.57 -4.11 -3.53
CA ASP A 6 19.98 -3.19 -2.47
C ASP A 6 19.93 -1.70 -2.88
N ASN A 7 20.13 -1.41 -4.17
CA ASN A 7 20.14 -0.05 -4.69
C ASN A 7 18.71 0.53 -4.80
N TYR A 8 17.70 -0.33 -4.98
CA TYR A 8 16.29 0.08 -4.95
C TYR A 8 15.82 0.38 -3.52
N ARG A 9 16.28 -0.41 -2.53
CA ARG A 9 15.95 -0.25 -1.11
C ARG A 9 16.39 1.12 -0.57
N ALA A 10 17.65 1.48 -0.78
CA ALA A 10 18.19 2.76 -0.33
C ALA A 10 17.58 3.99 -1.03
N SER A 11 17.14 3.84 -2.29
CA SER A 11 16.48 4.92 -3.04
C SER A 11 15.07 5.20 -2.53
N TYR A 12 14.26 4.16 -2.27
CA TYR A 12 12.91 4.33 -1.74
C TYR A 12 12.89 4.82 -0.29
N ASP A 13 13.81 4.37 0.57
CA ASP A 13 13.91 4.82 1.95
C ASP A 13 14.14 6.34 2.06
N ARG A 14 14.80 6.96 1.07
CA ARG A 14 15.06 8.41 1.02
C ARG A 14 13.85 9.26 0.64
N VAL A 15 12.89 8.70 -0.10
CA VAL A 15 11.77 9.45 -0.68
C VAL A 15 10.43 9.02 -0.07
N ALA A 16 10.41 7.98 0.76
CA ALA A 16 9.21 7.41 1.38
C ALA A 16 8.29 8.47 2.04
N ALA A 17 8.88 9.40 2.81
CA ALA A 17 8.12 10.43 3.50
C ALA A 17 7.52 11.48 2.54
N ASP A 18 8.23 11.85 1.47
CA ASP A 18 7.72 12.77 0.45
C ASP A 18 6.68 12.11 -0.45
N TYR A 19 6.91 10.84 -0.80
CA TYR A 19 5.97 9.99 -1.54
C TYR A 19 4.66 9.83 -0.74
N ALA A 20 4.73 9.43 0.52
CA ALA A 20 3.57 9.28 1.39
C ALA A 20 2.75 10.56 1.51
N ARG A 21 3.42 11.73 1.66
CA ARG A 21 2.74 13.04 1.70
C ARG A 21 2.06 13.38 0.37
N GLN A 22 2.72 13.10 -0.76
CA GLN A 22 2.21 13.48 -2.07
C GLN A 22 1.07 12.57 -2.56
N PHE A 23 1.10 11.29 -2.17
CA PHE A 23 0.17 10.26 -2.66
C PHE A 23 -0.94 9.88 -1.67
N HIS A 24 -1.00 10.48 -0.47
CA HIS A 24 -2.09 10.31 0.49
C HIS A 24 -3.51 10.52 -0.12
N HIS A 25 -3.63 11.40 -1.12
CA HIS A 25 -4.89 11.65 -1.84
C HIS A 25 -4.90 11.08 -3.28
N GLU A 26 -3.96 10.20 -3.62
CA GLU A 26 -3.80 9.70 -4.99
C GLU A 26 -5.05 9.03 -5.51
N MET A 27 -5.70 8.19 -4.69
CA MET A 27 -6.93 7.51 -5.09
C MET A 27 -8.04 8.50 -5.48
N ALA A 28 -8.08 9.70 -4.88
CA ALA A 28 -9.06 10.73 -5.24
C ALA A 28 -8.95 11.20 -6.68
N ARG A 29 -7.81 10.97 -7.33
CA ARG A 29 -7.51 11.38 -8.71
C ARG A 29 -7.48 10.20 -9.68
N LYS A 30 -7.84 8.99 -9.25
CA LYS A 30 -7.78 7.76 -10.06
C LYS A 30 -9.13 7.01 -10.07
N PRO A 31 -10.15 7.54 -10.77
CA PRO A 31 -11.49 6.97 -10.75
C PRO A 31 -11.56 5.56 -11.38
N PHE A 32 -10.73 5.26 -12.38
CA PHE A 32 -10.73 3.93 -13.00
C PHE A 32 -10.16 2.86 -12.06
N ASP A 33 -9.04 3.15 -11.40
CA ASP A 33 -8.43 2.26 -10.40
C ASP A 33 -9.42 1.98 -9.27
N ARG A 34 -10.13 3.01 -8.80
CA ARG A 34 -11.18 2.85 -7.78
C ARG A 34 -12.31 1.92 -8.23
N LEU A 35 -12.81 2.07 -9.46
CA LEU A 35 -13.84 1.19 -9.99
C LEU A 35 -13.41 -0.28 -9.99
N MET A 36 -12.13 -0.55 -10.28
CA MET A 36 -11.58 -1.91 -10.26
C MET A 36 -11.44 -2.45 -8.84
N LEU A 37 -10.99 -1.62 -7.90
CA LEU A 37 -10.88 -2.00 -6.49
C LEU A 37 -12.26 -2.22 -5.86
N ASP A 38 -13.24 -1.36 -6.14
CA ASP A 38 -14.63 -1.51 -5.68
C ASP A 38 -15.25 -2.80 -6.23
N TRP A 39 -15.01 -3.10 -7.51
CA TRP A 39 -15.45 -4.37 -8.11
C TRP A 39 -14.82 -5.57 -7.41
N LEU A 40 -13.52 -5.52 -7.09
CA LEU A 40 -12.84 -6.58 -6.35
C LEU A 40 -13.48 -6.79 -4.97
N VAL A 41 -13.68 -5.71 -4.19
CA VAL A 41 -14.28 -5.77 -2.85
C VAL A 41 -15.69 -6.38 -2.91
N ALA A 42 -16.51 -5.94 -3.87
CA ALA A 42 -17.84 -6.51 -4.08
C ALA A 42 -17.77 -8.01 -4.45
N ARG A 43 -16.77 -8.41 -5.24
CA ARG A 43 -16.63 -9.77 -5.75
C ARG A 43 -16.17 -10.79 -4.70
N ILE A 44 -15.37 -10.36 -3.72
CA ILE A 44 -14.96 -11.20 -2.60
C ILE A 44 -16.03 -11.30 -1.52
N ALA A 45 -16.96 -10.35 -1.44
CA ALA A 45 -18.12 -10.36 -0.54
C ALA A 45 -17.78 -10.70 0.93
N GLY A 46 -16.63 -10.24 1.43
CA GLY A 46 -16.15 -10.52 2.79
C GLY A 46 -15.58 -11.93 3.00
N GLY A 47 -15.46 -12.75 1.95
CA GLY A 47 -15.03 -14.14 2.01
C GLY A 47 -13.51 -14.37 2.13
N GLY A 48 -12.70 -13.35 2.41
CA GLY A 48 -11.25 -13.50 2.55
C GLY A 48 -10.50 -12.21 2.81
N THR A 49 -9.19 -12.34 3.02
CA THR A 49 -8.26 -11.24 3.27
C THR A 49 -7.52 -10.86 1.98
N ILE A 50 -7.49 -9.58 1.64
CA ILE A 50 -6.66 -9.05 0.54
C ILE A 50 -5.23 -8.81 1.04
N CYS A 51 -4.24 -9.13 0.21
CA CYS A 51 -2.84 -8.78 0.43
C CYS A 51 -2.39 -7.75 -0.64
N ASP A 52 -2.04 -6.55 -0.20
CA ASP A 52 -1.44 -5.50 -1.04
C ASP A 52 0.08 -5.70 -1.09
N MET A 53 0.60 -6.22 -2.21
CA MET A 53 2.02 -6.54 -2.39
C MET A 53 2.77 -5.38 -3.02
N GLY A 54 3.83 -4.92 -2.36
CA GLY A 54 4.47 -3.64 -2.69
C GLY A 54 3.59 -2.47 -2.27
N CYS A 55 3.04 -2.53 -1.04
CA CYS A 55 2.01 -1.61 -0.58
C CYS A 55 2.50 -0.16 -0.43
N GLY A 56 3.81 0.09 -0.44
CA GLY A 56 4.40 1.38 -0.16
C GLY A 56 3.86 1.96 1.17
N PRO A 57 3.41 3.22 1.21
CA PRO A 57 2.84 3.83 2.40
C PRO A 57 1.37 3.40 2.69
N GLY A 58 0.82 2.44 1.94
CA GLY A 58 -0.47 1.80 2.25
C GLY A 58 -1.71 2.50 1.70
N GLN A 59 -1.59 3.37 0.70
CA GLN A 59 -2.73 4.11 0.14
C GLN A 59 -3.82 3.23 -0.51
N ILE A 60 -3.44 2.12 -1.15
CA ILE A 60 -4.38 1.16 -1.76
C ILE A 60 -5.02 0.31 -0.67
N ALA A 61 -4.22 -0.26 0.23
CA ALA A 61 -4.72 -0.96 1.41
C ALA A 61 -5.71 -0.09 2.22
N ARG A 62 -5.42 1.20 2.42
CA ARG A 62 -6.33 2.14 3.07
C ARG A 62 -7.64 2.30 2.32
N TYR A 63 -7.60 2.45 1.00
CA TYR A 63 -8.81 2.55 0.19
C TYR A 63 -9.66 1.27 0.32
N LEU A 64 -9.06 0.09 0.18
CA LEU A 64 -9.76 -1.18 0.32
C LEU A 64 -10.39 -1.37 1.71
N HIS A 65 -9.67 -0.99 2.76
CA HIS A 65 -10.18 -1.00 4.13
C HIS A 65 -11.40 -0.08 4.30
N ASP A 66 -11.35 1.13 3.75
CA ASP A 66 -12.47 2.09 3.81
C ASP A 66 -13.71 1.58 3.04
N GLN A 67 -13.52 0.73 2.02
CA GLN A 67 -14.59 0.03 1.33
C GLN A 67 -15.10 -1.23 2.06
N GLY A 68 -14.58 -1.53 3.25
CA GLY A 68 -15.01 -2.62 4.12
C GLY A 68 -14.28 -3.95 3.92
N ALA A 69 -13.20 -3.98 3.15
CA ALA A 69 -12.40 -5.19 2.99
C ALA A 69 -11.48 -5.45 4.20
N VAL A 70 -11.27 -6.72 4.51
CA VAL A 70 -10.15 -7.14 5.38
C VAL A 70 -8.89 -7.17 4.51
N VAL A 71 -7.91 -6.35 4.84
CA VAL A 71 -6.70 -6.16 4.02
C VAL A 71 -5.46 -6.01 4.90
N GLY A 72 -4.32 -6.48 4.41
CA GLY A 72 -3.00 -6.17 4.94
C GLY A 72 -2.02 -5.86 3.81
N GLY A 73 -0.87 -5.28 4.13
CA GLY A 73 0.15 -4.91 3.15
C GLY A 73 1.52 -5.51 3.43
N ILE A 74 2.26 -5.79 2.36
CA ILE A 74 3.65 -6.24 2.41
C ILE A 74 4.47 -5.31 1.52
N ASP A 75 5.60 -4.81 2.02
CA ASP A 75 6.56 -4.07 1.22
C ASP A 75 7.99 -4.50 1.53
N PHE A 76 8.90 -4.40 0.56
CA PHE A 76 10.30 -4.72 0.78
C PHE A 76 11.01 -3.61 1.58
N SER A 77 10.58 -2.35 1.46
CA SER A 77 11.13 -1.22 2.21
C SER A 77 10.55 -1.18 3.62
N GLY A 78 11.40 -1.39 4.62
CA GLY A 78 11.02 -1.23 6.02
C GLY A 78 10.58 0.22 6.35
N ALA A 79 11.13 1.23 5.67
CA ALA A 79 10.71 2.62 5.84
C ALA A 79 9.28 2.85 5.32
N MET A 80 8.90 2.25 4.19
CA MET A 80 7.53 2.29 3.69
C MET A 80 6.55 1.63 4.65
N VAL A 81 6.91 0.46 5.19
CA VAL A 81 6.09 -0.26 6.19
C VAL A 81 5.90 0.60 7.45
N GLN A 82 6.96 1.21 7.97
CA GLN A 82 6.86 2.10 9.15
C GLN A 82 5.91 3.27 8.88
N GLU A 83 5.98 3.88 7.70
CA GLU A 83 5.08 4.97 7.34
C GLU A 83 3.63 4.50 7.15
N ALA A 84 3.42 3.34 6.52
CA ALA A 84 2.10 2.73 6.39
C ALA A 84 1.46 2.42 7.75
N GLN A 85 2.22 1.84 8.69
CA GLN A 85 1.77 1.59 10.06
C GLN A 85 1.42 2.89 10.79
N ARG A 86 2.21 3.96 10.60
CA ARG A 86 1.98 5.27 11.21
C ARG A 86 0.73 5.96 10.65
N LEU A 87 0.51 5.87 9.33
CA LEU A 87 -0.62 6.50 8.64
C LEU A 87 -1.93 5.73 8.82
N HIS A 88 -1.84 4.40 8.93
CA HIS A 88 -2.98 3.49 8.88
C HIS A 88 -2.90 2.43 9.99
N PRO A 89 -2.97 2.83 11.28
CA PRO A 89 -2.74 1.95 12.42
C PRO A 89 -3.77 0.80 12.59
N ALA A 90 -4.90 0.87 11.87
CA ALA A 90 -5.93 -0.18 11.87
C ALA A 90 -5.63 -1.32 10.89
N ILE A 91 -4.63 -1.17 10.02
CA ILE A 91 -4.31 -2.11 8.95
C ILE A 91 -2.95 -2.76 9.26
N PRO A 92 -2.83 -4.10 9.20
CA PRO A 92 -1.56 -4.78 9.40
C PRO A 92 -0.64 -4.57 8.18
N PHE A 93 0.60 -4.14 8.45
CA PHE A 93 1.66 -4.07 7.45
C PHE A 93 2.91 -4.78 7.95
N GLN A 94 3.60 -5.49 7.05
CA GLN A 94 4.85 -6.19 7.35
C GLN A 94 5.90 -5.96 6.27
N GLN A 95 7.17 -6.05 6.66
CA GLN A 95 8.27 -6.06 5.70
C GLN A 95 8.42 -7.46 5.10
N GLY A 96 8.58 -7.53 3.78
CA GLY A 96 8.96 -8.74 3.03
C GLY A 96 10.39 -8.67 2.50
N ASP A 97 10.85 -9.78 1.92
CA ASP A 97 12.23 -9.97 1.45
C ASP A 97 12.41 -9.65 -0.05
#